data_AF-Q6LBC3-F1
#
_entry.id   AF-Q6LBC3-F1
#
_cell.length_a   1.000
_cell.length_b   1.000
_cell.length_c   1.000
_cell.angle_alpha   90.00
_cell.angle_beta   90.00
_cell.angle_gamma   90.00
#
_symmetry.space_group_name_H-M   'P 1'
#
loop_
_entity.id
_entity.type
_entity.pdbx_description
1 polymer ?
#
loop_
_entity_poly.entity_id
_entity_poly.type
_entity_poly.pdbx_seq_one_letter_code
_entity_poly.pdbx_strand_id
1 'polypeptide(L)'
;MTLKDQALGFIEASRSARTAAQILDGAMAAVAGLEIEGMFVADVPAPGESIAPHILLRGWSELWIERYVVENYVHFDPVAGELKRRLAPFTWTEACNRRLSHHEQKVMSEARDFGLLDGVSVPVYDHRGRQSCVSFSGRRLKLDQEARRRFT
;
A
#
# COMPACT_ATOMS: atom_id res chain seq x y z
N MET A 1 10.39 -16.37 16.94
CA MET A 1 9.26 -16.58 16.02
C MET A 1 9.76 -16.27 14.62
N THR A 2 9.56 -17.16 13.64
CA THR A 2 10.05 -16.92 12.28
C THR A 2 9.06 -16.05 11.50
N LEU A 3 9.51 -15.41 10.40
CA LEU A 3 8.63 -14.63 9.50
C LEU A 3 7.47 -15.50 8.96
N LYS A 4 7.73 -16.79 8.73
CA LYS A 4 6.71 -17.76 8.31
C LYS A 4 5.64 -17.95 9.38
N ASP A 5 6.03 -18.08 10.65
CA ASP A 5 5.09 -18.25 11.76
C ASP A 5 4.21 -17.00 11.94
N GLN A 6 4.80 -15.81 11.76
CA GLN A 6 4.06 -14.54 11.81
C GLN A 6 3.01 -14.46 10.69
N ALA A 7 3.40 -14.79 9.46
CA ALA A 7 2.50 -14.77 8.31
C ALA A 7 1.35 -15.77 8.47
N LEU A 8 1.63 -17.02 8.88
CA LEU A 8 0.60 -18.04 9.08
C LEU A 8 -0.34 -17.68 10.24
N GLY A 9 0.21 -17.19 11.36
CA GLY A 9 -0.58 -16.74 12.49
C GLY A 9 -1.53 -15.59 12.13
N PHE A 10 -1.11 -14.66 11.28
CA PHE A 10 -1.99 -13.62 10.75
C PHE A 10 -3.11 -14.18 9.87
N ILE A 11 -2.80 -15.11 8.96
CA ILE A 11 -3.82 -15.75 8.11
C ILE A 11 -4.89 -16.43 8.97
N GLU A 12 -4.49 -17.14 10.02
CA GLU A 12 -5.43 -17.78 10.95
C GLU A 12 -6.26 -16.76 11.74
N ALA A 13 -5.62 -15.74 12.31
CA ALA A 13 -6.29 -14.70 13.09
C ALA A 13 -7.28 -13.89 12.24
N SER A 14 -6.92 -13.58 10.99
CA SER A 14 -7.73 -12.79 10.06
C SER A 14 -9.08 -13.44 9.75
N ARG A 15 -9.18 -14.78 9.80
CA ARG A 15 -10.44 -15.52 9.59
C ARG A 15 -11.49 -15.24 10.65
N SER A 16 -11.06 -14.87 11.86
CA SER A 16 -11.95 -14.58 12.99
C SER A 16 -12.19 -13.07 13.17
N ALA A 17 -11.50 -12.23 12.41
CA ALA A 17 -11.65 -10.78 12.48
C ALA A 17 -13.07 -10.37 12.06
N ARG A 18 -13.65 -9.45 12.82
CA ARG A 18 -15.00 -8.90 12.64
C ARG A 18 -14.98 -7.43 12.24
N THR A 19 -13.82 -6.78 12.33
CA THR A 19 -13.65 -5.37 12.00
C THR A 19 -12.40 -5.14 11.17
N ALA A 20 -12.40 -4.05 10.39
CA ALA A 20 -11.22 -3.57 9.68
C ALA A 20 -10.02 -3.33 10.60
N ALA A 21 -10.28 -2.77 11.80
CA ALA A 21 -9.26 -2.53 12.82
C ALA A 21 -8.56 -3.82 13.26
N GLN A 22 -9.30 -4.91 13.49
CA GLN A 22 -8.70 -6.20 13.86
C GLN A 22 -7.82 -6.78 12.75
N ILE A 23 -8.20 -6.58 11.48
CA ILE A 23 -7.36 -7.00 10.34
C ILE A 23 -6.10 -6.14 10.28
N LEU A 24 -6.22 -4.82 10.43
CA LEU A 24 -5.10 -3.90 10.43
C LEU A 24 -4.12 -4.21 11.57
N ASP A 25 -4.60 -4.37 12.80
CA ASP A 25 -3.78 -4.70 13.96
C ASP A 25 -3.04 -6.03 13.77
N GLY A 26 -3.75 -7.06 13.28
CA GLY A 26 -3.15 -8.36 12.97
C GLY A 26 -2.07 -8.26 11.90
N ALA A 27 -2.32 -7.48 10.83
CA ALA A 27 -1.38 -7.30 9.74
C ALA A 27 -0.13 -6.55 10.21
N MET A 28 -0.30 -5.48 10.99
CA MET A 28 0.80 -4.71 11.56
C MET A 28 1.63 -5.55 12.55
N ALA A 29 0.99 -6.41 13.34
CA ALA A 29 1.70 -7.38 14.19
C ALA A 29 2.48 -8.43 13.39
N ALA A 30 1.95 -8.87 12.23
CA ALA A 30 2.61 -9.84 11.36
C ALA A 30 3.90 -9.30 10.74
N VAL A 31 3.95 -7.99 10.49
CA VAL A 31 5.11 -7.30 9.92
C VAL A 31 5.97 -6.58 10.97
N ALA A 32 5.70 -6.83 12.26
CA ALA A 32 6.48 -6.28 13.35
C ALA A 32 7.96 -6.69 13.20
N GLY A 33 8.83 -5.69 13.09
CA GLY A 33 10.27 -5.87 12.84
C GLY A 33 10.75 -5.52 11.43
N LEU A 34 9.84 -5.24 10.48
CA LEU A 34 10.19 -4.93 9.08
C LEU A 34 10.32 -3.42 8.75
N GLU A 35 10.46 -2.54 9.75
CA GLU A 35 10.49 -1.06 9.57
C GLU A 35 9.29 -0.51 8.77
N ILE A 36 8.15 -1.22 8.83
CA ILE A 36 6.86 -0.77 8.31
C ILE A 36 6.18 0.10 9.35
N GLU A 37 5.74 1.27 8.93
CA GLU A 37 5.12 2.30 9.78
C GLU A 37 3.63 2.47 9.51
N GLY A 38 3.13 1.97 8.39
CA GLY A 38 1.71 1.99 8.08
C GLY A 38 1.35 1.11 6.88
N MET A 39 0.05 0.90 6.72
CA MET A 39 -0.52 0.10 5.64
C MET A 39 -1.75 0.80 5.06
N PHE A 40 -1.98 0.60 3.77
CA PHE A 40 -3.16 1.05 3.05
C PHE A 40 -3.61 -0.07 2.10
N VAL A 41 -4.91 -0.33 2.07
CA VAL A 41 -5.52 -1.31 1.17
C VAL A 41 -6.72 -0.66 0.51
N ALA A 42 -6.75 -0.68 -0.81
CA ALA A 42 -7.86 -0.16 -1.58
C ALA A 42 -8.00 -0.87 -2.93
N ASP A 43 -9.21 -0.82 -3.47
CA ASP A 43 -9.44 -1.10 -4.87
C ASP A 43 -8.96 0.07 -5.74
N VAL A 44 -8.50 -0.24 -6.96
CA VAL A 44 -8.10 0.81 -7.91
C VAL A 44 -9.37 1.36 -8.59
N PRO A 45 -9.71 2.64 -8.40
CA PRO A 45 -10.93 3.22 -8.94
C PRO A 45 -10.88 3.34 -10.46
N ALA A 46 -12.06 3.40 -11.09
CA ALA A 46 -12.15 3.75 -12.50
C ALA A 46 -11.64 5.19 -12.73
N PRO A 47 -11.24 5.55 -13.97
CA PRO A 47 -10.84 6.91 -14.27
C PRO A 47 -11.91 7.95 -13.89
N GLY A 48 -11.53 8.96 -13.12
CA GLY A 48 -12.42 10.03 -12.67
C GLY A 48 -13.26 9.71 -11.42
N GLU A 49 -13.22 8.48 -10.91
CA GLU A 49 -13.89 8.13 -9.65
C GLU A 49 -13.03 8.47 -8.44
N SER A 50 -13.70 8.95 -7.38
CA SER A 50 -13.06 9.12 -6.08
C SER A 50 -12.58 7.77 -5.54
N ILE A 51 -11.42 7.76 -4.88
CA ILE A 51 -10.89 6.59 -4.17
C ILE A 51 -11.64 6.29 -2.87
N ALA A 52 -12.35 7.27 -2.28
CA ALA A 52 -12.97 7.13 -0.96
C ALA A 52 -13.84 5.86 -0.76
N PRO A 53 -14.76 5.48 -1.67
CA PRO A 53 -15.57 4.27 -1.51
C PRO A 53 -14.77 2.97 -1.71
N HIS A 54 -13.55 3.06 -2.22
CA HIS A 54 -12.69 1.91 -2.54
C HIS A 54 -11.65 1.63 -1.45
N ILE A 55 -11.56 2.46 -0.40
CA ILE A 55 -10.62 2.25 0.72
C ILE A 55 -11.14 1.14 1.61
N LEU A 56 -10.38 0.04 1.69
CA LEU A 56 -10.73 -1.16 2.46
C LEU A 56 -10.09 -1.14 3.85
N LEU A 57 -8.81 -0.78 3.94
CA LEU A 57 -8.05 -0.64 5.18
C LEU A 57 -7.13 0.57 5.08
N ARG A 58 -6.96 1.31 6.18
CA ARG A 58 -6.04 2.45 6.24
C ARG A 58 -5.41 2.54 7.64
N GLY A 59 -4.10 2.67 7.67
CA GLY A 59 -3.29 2.89 8.87
C GLY A 59 -2.37 4.11 8.73
N TRP A 60 -2.61 4.97 7.74
CA TRP A 60 -1.94 6.26 7.60
C TRP A 60 -2.70 7.36 8.35
N SER A 61 -2.10 8.54 8.48
CA SER A 61 -2.79 9.66 9.16
C SER A 61 -4.10 10.01 8.46
N GLU A 62 -5.15 10.26 9.24
CA GLU A 62 -6.46 10.65 8.65
C GLU A 62 -6.34 11.94 7.84
N LEU A 63 -5.46 12.88 8.23
CA LEU A 63 -5.19 14.10 7.48
C LEU A 63 -4.61 13.82 6.08
N TRP A 64 -3.71 12.84 5.96
CA TRP A 64 -3.20 12.44 4.66
C TRP A 64 -4.29 11.79 3.81
N ILE A 65 -5.10 10.92 4.41
CA ILE A 65 -6.20 10.24 3.71
C ILE A 65 -7.22 11.26 3.20
N GLU A 66 -7.61 12.22 4.03
CA GLU A 66 -8.51 13.31 3.66
C GLU A 66 -7.92 14.13 2.51
N ARG A 67 -6.65 14.56 2.63
CA ARG A 67 -5.95 15.30 1.57
C ARG A 67 -5.93 14.53 0.26
N TYR A 68 -5.58 13.24 0.31
CA TYR A 68 -5.48 12.37 -0.85
C TYR A 68 -6.83 12.19 -1.57
N VAL A 69 -7.92 12.07 -0.80
CA VAL A 69 -9.29 11.98 -1.31
C VAL A 69 -9.74 13.31 -1.91
N VAL A 70 -9.61 14.42 -1.18
CA VAL A 70 -10.10 15.75 -1.59
C VAL A 70 -9.40 16.24 -2.85
N GLU A 71 -8.09 16.04 -2.96
CA GLU A 71 -7.30 16.47 -4.11
C GLU A 71 -7.34 15.46 -5.28
N ASN A 72 -8.07 14.34 -5.13
CA ASN A 72 -8.13 13.24 -6.10
C ASN A 72 -6.75 12.71 -6.52
N TYR A 73 -5.84 12.58 -5.54
CA TYR A 73 -4.45 12.19 -5.80
C TYR A 73 -4.30 10.82 -6.42
N VAL A 74 -5.26 9.91 -6.27
CA VAL A 74 -5.25 8.59 -6.94
C VAL A 74 -5.04 8.67 -8.46
N HIS A 75 -5.46 9.75 -9.12
CA HIS A 75 -5.30 9.92 -10.56
C HIS A 75 -3.95 10.51 -10.97
N PHE A 76 -3.21 11.07 -10.01
CA PHE A 76 -1.90 11.71 -10.22
C PHE A 76 -0.78 11.00 -9.44
N ASP A 77 -1.10 9.97 -8.66
CA ASP A 77 -0.14 9.22 -7.88
C ASP A 77 0.65 8.27 -8.80
N PRO A 78 1.98 8.43 -8.90
CA PRO A 78 2.80 7.54 -9.72
C PRO A 78 2.77 6.09 -9.23
N VAL A 79 2.54 5.83 -7.94
CA VAL A 79 2.38 4.49 -7.36
C VAL A 79 1.07 3.86 -7.83
N ALA A 80 -0.03 4.61 -7.80
CA ALA A 80 -1.32 4.16 -8.34
C ALA A 80 -1.26 3.93 -9.86
N GLY A 81 -0.50 4.77 -10.58
CA GLY A 81 -0.22 4.59 -12.00
C GLY A 81 0.58 3.32 -12.29
N GLU A 82 1.58 3.01 -11.47
CA GLU A 82 2.42 1.82 -11.63
C GLU A 82 1.70 0.53 -11.24
N LEU A 83 0.80 0.58 -10.24
CA LEU A 83 -0.09 -0.53 -9.88
C LEU A 83 -0.84 -1.05 -11.11
N LYS A 84 -1.38 -0.15 -11.95
CA LYS A 84 -2.12 -0.53 -13.17
C LYS A 84 -1.27 -1.24 -14.23
N ARG A 85 0.06 -1.24 -14.10
CA ARG A 85 1.01 -1.76 -15.09
C ARG A 85 1.78 -2.99 -14.62
N ARG A 86 1.89 -3.21 -13.32
CA ARG A 86 2.67 -4.32 -12.75
C ARG A 86 1.78 -5.37 -12.11
N LEU A 87 2.17 -6.63 -12.31
CA LEU A 87 1.60 -7.78 -11.61
C LEU A 87 2.42 -8.19 -10.37
N ALA A 88 3.68 -7.75 -10.29
CA ALA A 88 4.60 -8.06 -9.20
C ALA A 88 4.75 -6.87 -8.23
N PRO A 89 5.12 -7.12 -6.96
CA PRO A 89 5.46 -6.06 -6.01
C PRO A 89 6.55 -5.12 -6.52
N PHE A 90 6.44 -3.86 -6.13
CA PHE A 90 7.43 -2.82 -6.45
C PHE A 90 7.50 -1.77 -5.35
N THR A 91 8.62 -1.07 -5.26
CA THR A 91 8.78 0.05 -4.31
C THR A 91 8.30 1.36 -4.92
N TRP A 92 7.92 2.32 -4.07
CA TRP A 92 7.51 3.65 -4.57
C TRP A 92 8.70 4.35 -5.25
N THR A 93 9.92 4.11 -4.76
CA THR A 93 11.15 4.50 -5.46
C THR A 93 11.22 3.94 -6.89
N GLU A 94 10.88 2.66 -7.11
CA GLU A 94 10.83 2.08 -8.46
C GLU A 94 9.77 2.71 -9.35
N ALA A 95 8.57 2.99 -8.81
CA ALA A 95 7.50 3.69 -9.54
C ALA A 95 7.90 5.12 -9.94
N CYS A 96 8.76 5.75 -9.12
CA CYS A 96 9.29 7.08 -9.35
C CYS A 96 10.59 7.11 -10.16
N ASN A 97 11.13 5.96 -10.58
CA ASN A 97 12.38 5.88 -11.37
C ASN A 97 12.17 6.25 -12.85
N ARG A 98 11.59 7.43 -13.09
CA ARG A 98 11.32 8.04 -14.39
C ARG A 98 11.10 9.55 -14.22
N ARG A 99 10.96 10.27 -15.33
CA ARG A 99 10.50 11.66 -15.28
C ARG A 99 9.04 11.72 -14.82
N LEU A 100 8.82 12.38 -13.68
CA LEU A 100 7.49 12.65 -13.14
C LEU A 100 6.95 13.99 -13.67
N SER A 101 5.64 14.07 -13.89
CA SER A 101 4.92 15.32 -14.13
C SER A 101 4.88 16.19 -12.87
N HIS A 102 4.50 17.47 -13.01
CA HIS A 102 4.37 18.37 -11.86
C HIS A 102 3.33 17.85 -10.84
N HIS A 103 2.21 17.29 -11.30
CA HIS A 103 1.19 16.72 -10.42
C HIS A 103 1.70 15.48 -9.68
N GLU A 104 2.39 14.56 -10.37
CA GLU A 104 3.00 13.38 -9.72
C GLU A 104 4.06 13.77 -8.68
N GLN A 105 4.88 14.79 -8.98
CA GLN A 105 5.84 15.33 -8.02
C GLN A 105 5.15 15.92 -6.79
N LYS A 106 4.05 16.66 -6.97
CA LYS A 106 3.26 17.23 -5.87
C LYS A 106 2.76 16.13 -4.93
N VAL A 107 2.16 15.06 -5.47
CA VAL A 107 1.67 13.92 -4.67
C VAL A 107 2.80 13.33 -3.82
N MET A 108 3.93 13.02 -4.43
CA MET A 108 5.07 12.41 -3.72
C MET A 108 5.78 13.38 -2.76
N SER A 109 5.68 14.69 -2.99
CA SER A 109 6.20 15.71 -2.07
C SER A 109 5.31 15.80 -0.83
N GLU A 110 4.01 15.99 -1.01
CA GLU A 110 3.08 16.10 0.12
C GLU A 110 3.06 14.81 0.93
N ALA A 111 3.10 13.62 0.29
CA ALA A 111 3.20 12.35 1.01
C ALA A 111 4.37 12.34 2.01
N ARG A 112 5.53 12.89 1.62
CA ARG A 112 6.71 12.99 2.50
C ARG A 112 6.49 13.94 3.67
N ASP A 113 5.74 15.02 3.49
CA ASP A 113 5.39 15.95 4.57
C ASP A 113 4.53 15.26 5.65
N PHE A 114 3.79 14.20 5.27
CA PHE A 114 3.06 13.31 6.19
C PHE A 114 3.86 12.10 6.67
N GLY A 115 5.18 12.05 6.41
CA GLY A 115 6.07 10.97 6.84
C GLY A 115 6.04 9.71 5.95
N LEU A 116 5.33 9.74 4.81
CA LEU A 116 5.28 8.64 3.85
C LEU A 116 6.43 8.76 2.85
N LEU A 117 7.63 8.38 3.30
CA LEU A 117 8.88 8.61 2.56
C LEU A 117 9.12 7.63 1.40
N ASP A 118 8.88 6.34 1.67
CA ASP A 118 8.94 5.24 0.70
C ASP A 118 8.00 4.11 1.15
N GLY A 119 7.88 3.09 0.32
CA GLY A 119 6.99 1.98 0.57
C GLY A 119 7.12 0.88 -0.46
N VAL A 120 6.32 -0.18 -0.27
CA VAL A 120 6.14 -1.26 -1.23
C VAL A 120 4.64 -1.38 -1.51
N SER A 121 4.30 -1.53 -2.78
CA SER A 121 2.94 -1.81 -3.21
C SER A 121 2.89 -3.19 -3.85
N VAL A 122 1.93 -3.99 -3.40
CA VAL A 122 1.67 -5.35 -3.85
C VAL A 122 0.31 -5.33 -4.57
N PRO A 123 0.28 -5.53 -5.90
CA PRO A 123 -0.96 -5.76 -6.62
C PRO A 123 -1.65 -7.03 -6.10
N VAL A 124 -2.95 -6.95 -5.85
CA VAL A 124 -3.78 -8.10 -5.44
C VAL A 124 -4.96 -8.19 -6.40
N TYR A 125 -5.27 -9.39 -6.86
CA TYR A 125 -6.39 -9.62 -7.77
C TYR A 125 -7.38 -10.57 -7.11
N ASP A 126 -8.66 -10.22 -7.19
CA ASP A 126 -9.71 -11.16 -6.79
C ASP A 126 -10.01 -12.19 -7.90
N HIS A 127 -10.87 -13.16 -7.57
CA HIS A 127 -11.31 -14.20 -8.50
C HIS A 127 -12.05 -13.68 -9.75
N ARG A 128 -12.44 -12.40 -9.77
CA ARG A 128 -13.09 -11.72 -10.90
C ARG A 128 -12.11 -10.86 -11.70
N GLY A 129 -10.83 -10.85 -11.33
CA GLY A 129 -9.80 -10.04 -11.95
C GLY A 129 -9.86 -8.57 -11.56
N ARG A 130 -10.63 -8.18 -10.54
CA ARG A 130 -10.58 -6.81 -10.04
C ARG A 130 -9.28 -6.59 -9.29
N GLN A 131 -8.67 -5.45 -9.57
CA GLN A 131 -7.39 -5.09 -9.01
C GLN A 131 -7.56 -4.27 -7.73
N SER A 132 -7.05 -4.82 -6.64
CA SER A 132 -6.80 -4.13 -5.38
C SER A 132 -5.28 -3.94 -5.21
N CYS A 133 -4.90 -3.19 -4.18
CA CYS A 133 -3.52 -3.14 -3.73
C CYS A 133 -3.42 -3.27 -2.22
N VAL A 134 -2.30 -3.82 -1.78
CA VAL A 134 -1.81 -3.65 -0.41
C VAL A 134 -0.54 -2.81 -0.51
N SER A 135 -0.53 -1.68 0.15
CA SER A 135 0.62 -0.79 0.19
C SER A 135 1.11 -0.61 1.61
N PHE A 136 2.41 -0.80 1.83
CA PHE A 136 3.07 -0.56 3.10
C PHE A 136 3.98 0.65 2.98
N SER A 137 3.98 1.52 4.00
CA SER A 137 4.89 2.64 4.12
C SER A 137 5.99 2.36 5.16
N GLY A 138 7.17 2.91 4.94
CA GLY A 138 8.29 2.83 5.88
C GLY A 138 9.48 3.67 5.43
N ARG A 139 10.37 4.06 6.35
CA ARG A 139 11.50 4.95 6.02
C ARG A 139 12.60 4.27 5.21
N ARG A 140 12.83 2.98 5.48
CA ARG A 140 13.75 2.08 4.75
C ARG A 140 13.23 0.66 4.95
N LEU A 141 12.33 0.23 4.09
CA LEU A 141 11.80 -1.12 4.17
C LEU A 141 12.96 -2.14 4.06
N LYS A 142 13.14 -2.96 5.10
CA LYS A 142 14.06 -4.10 5.08
C LYS A 142 13.41 -5.27 4.35
N LEU A 143 13.08 -5.06 3.09
CA LEU A 143 12.70 -6.14 2.19
C LEU A 143 13.99 -6.72 1.65
N ASP A 144 14.39 -7.87 2.17
CA ASP A 144 15.50 -8.60 1.58
C ASP A 144 15.19 -8.92 0.10
N GLN A 145 16.23 -9.14 -0.71
CA GLN A 145 16.04 -9.48 -2.12
C GLN A 145 15.29 -10.82 -2.31
N GLU A 146 15.28 -11.68 -1.30
CA GLU A 146 14.67 -13.00 -1.35
C GLU A 146 13.14 -12.94 -1.24
N ALA A 147 12.62 -12.05 -0.37
CA ALA A 147 11.23 -11.71 -0.22
C ALA A 147 10.67 -11.11 -1.51
N ARG A 148 11.49 -10.36 -2.26
CA ARG A 148 11.12 -9.80 -3.58
C ARG A 148 11.03 -10.86 -4.67
N ARG A 149 11.89 -11.90 -4.62
CA ARG A 149 11.89 -13.01 -5.59
C ARG A 149 10.72 -13.98 -5.45
N ARG A 150 10.07 -14.03 -4.28
CA ARG A 150 8.94 -14.96 -4.02
C ARG A 150 7.62 -14.54 -4.70
N PHE A 151 7.57 -13.35 -5.31
CA PHE A 151 6.40 -12.81 -6.00
C PHE A 151 6.60 -12.63 -7.52
N THR A 152 7.67 -13.19 -8.08
CA THR A 152 7.96 -13.32 -9.52
C THR A 152 7.93 -14.79 -9.91
#